data_AF-A0A7J6MJL3-F1
#
_entry.id   AF-A0A7J6MJL3-F1
#
_cell.length_a   1.000
_cell.length_b   1.000
_cell.length_c   1.000
_cell.angle_alpha   90.00
_cell.angle_beta   90.00
_cell.angle_gamma   90.00
#
_symmetry.space_group_name_H-M   'P 1'
#
loop_
_entity.id
_entity.type
_entity.pdbx_description
1 polymer ?
#
loop_
_entity_poly.entity_id
_entity_poly.type
_entity_poly.pdbx_seq_one_letter_code
_entity_poly.pdbx_strand_id
1 'polypeptide(L)'
;MADPNIGVEGPPELRMRSSSDVSDLAQLLRGIPASVIAANWSLFRDPGADRSTYDLSRPVNILDVFISHSWSGSPLWKQISFLTTLYLREGYIAMFIVVIPLSIGVYVLPSHQELASVLVELVGVIAMCLGVVYGYRLVKKKSEDMVFLDKCCIPQDDPAAKERGICSISVFLHHSSRLMILWSPDYFSRLWCVFELASFLRAHSPDAIVLVSTLQSRFCISVTICEIAVLVTVILSDLLFKIHPLAFYAPLVVLIVLEVIVTFVICVEVISGFVPAKSKINEQVESFRVSEAQCSLPEDNRVLRETIAQWDRHVPVYDYLGSAYCVSHIYADSDAQRAVVVVR
;
A
#
# COMPACT_ATOMS: atom_id res chain seq x y z
N MET A 1 -24.29 -49.59 -30.93
CA MET A 1 -22.97 -49.73 -30.27
C MET A 1 -22.23 -48.42 -30.51
N ALA A 2 -22.30 -47.51 -29.55
CA ALA A 2 -21.56 -46.25 -29.58
C ALA A 2 -20.45 -46.38 -28.53
N ASP A 3 -19.22 -46.18 -28.97
CA ASP A 3 -17.99 -46.31 -28.20
C ASP A 3 -17.76 -45.04 -27.36
N PRO A 4 -17.74 -45.10 -26.02
CA PRO A 4 -17.50 -43.96 -25.17
C PRO A 4 -16.14 -44.10 -24.49
N ASN A 5 -15.05 -43.78 -25.19
CA ASN A 5 -13.77 -43.50 -24.54
C ASN A 5 -12.85 -42.70 -25.46
N ILE A 6 -13.15 -41.41 -25.60
CA ILE A 6 -12.13 -40.40 -25.92
C ILE A 6 -11.95 -39.59 -24.64
N GLY A 7 -11.02 -40.06 -23.80
CA GLY A 7 -10.54 -39.31 -22.65
C GLY A 7 -9.76 -38.10 -23.15
N VAL A 8 -10.34 -36.91 -23.03
CA VAL A 8 -9.63 -35.65 -23.22
C VAL A 8 -8.84 -35.38 -21.93
N GLU A 9 -7.54 -35.67 -21.97
CA GLU A 9 -6.60 -35.26 -20.93
C GLU A 9 -6.43 -33.73 -20.97
N GLY A 10 -7.05 -33.04 -20.02
CA GLY A 10 -6.78 -31.62 -19.74
C GLY A 10 -5.57 -31.43 -18.83
N PRO A 11 -4.95 -30.23 -18.80
CA PRO A 11 -3.73 -29.99 -18.04
C PRO A 11 -3.92 -30.10 -16.51
N PRO A 12 -2.88 -30.53 -15.77
CA PRO A 12 -2.99 -30.92 -14.37
C PRO A 12 -2.76 -29.74 -13.42
N GLU A 13 -3.84 -29.10 -12.97
CA GLU A 13 -4.04 -28.36 -11.69
C GLU A 13 -5.13 -27.29 -11.90
N LEU A 14 -6.36 -27.48 -11.39
CA LEU A 14 -6.82 -26.87 -10.13
C LEU A 14 -7.84 -27.78 -9.41
N ARG A 15 -7.61 -29.10 -9.43
CA ARG A 15 -8.29 -30.03 -8.52
C ARG A 15 -7.42 -30.19 -7.28
N MET A 16 -7.77 -29.52 -6.18
CA MET A 16 -7.25 -29.90 -4.86
C MET A 16 -7.63 -31.37 -4.61
N ARG A 17 -6.67 -32.28 -4.74
CA ARG A 17 -6.87 -33.70 -4.52
C ARG A 17 -6.42 -33.98 -3.08
N SER A 18 -7.36 -34.08 -2.16
CA SER A 18 -7.16 -34.49 -0.76
C SER A 18 -6.49 -33.47 0.18
N SER A 19 -6.69 -33.68 1.49
CA SER A 19 -6.17 -32.81 2.56
C SER A 19 -4.65 -32.89 2.74
N SER A 20 -3.99 -33.94 2.25
CA SER A 20 -2.52 -34.04 2.28
C SER A 20 -1.88 -33.02 1.35
N ASP A 21 -2.40 -32.86 0.13
CA ASP A 21 -1.84 -31.94 -0.87
C ASP A 21 -1.91 -30.49 -0.37
N VAL A 22 -3.00 -30.10 0.30
CA VAL A 22 -3.12 -28.75 0.89
C VAL A 22 -2.09 -28.54 2.01
N SER A 23 -1.83 -29.55 2.84
CA SER A 23 -0.82 -29.50 3.89
C SER A 23 0.60 -29.43 3.32
N ASP A 24 0.86 -30.04 2.17
CA ASP A 24 2.16 -30.02 1.50
C ASP A 24 2.38 -28.68 0.77
N LEU A 25 1.34 -28.10 0.19
CA LEU A 25 1.40 -26.75 -0.41
C LEU A 25 1.57 -25.67 0.66
N ALA A 26 0.93 -25.83 1.83
CA ALA A 26 1.13 -24.92 2.96
C ALA A 26 2.58 -24.93 3.48
N GLN A 27 3.34 -26.02 3.31
CA GLN A 27 4.77 -26.07 3.67
C GLN A 27 5.64 -25.23 2.73
N LEU A 28 5.15 -24.88 1.52
CA LEU A 28 5.83 -23.96 0.60
C LEU A 28 5.70 -22.49 1.03
N LEU A 29 4.86 -22.19 2.02
CA LEU A 29 4.56 -20.84 2.47
C LEU A 29 5.80 -20.17 3.06
N ARG A 30 6.13 -19.01 2.53
CA ARG A 30 7.23 -18.17 3.00
C ARG A 30 6.77 -16.75 3.19
N GLY A 31 7.37 -16.08 4.18
CA GLY A 31 7.20 -14.66 4.43
C GLY A 31 8.55 -13.97 4.50
N ILE A 32 8.60 -12.72 4.08
CA ILE A 32 9.71 -11.79 4.29
C ILE A 32 9.34 -10.84 5.43
N PRO A 33 10.25 -10.52 6.37
CA PRO A 33 9.94 -9.58 7.44
C PRO A 33 9.65 -8.17 6.89
N ALA A 34 8.61 -7.51 7.40
CA ALA A 34 8.16 -6.20 6.90
C ALA A 34 9.26 -5.12 6.94
N SER A 35 10.18 -5.17 7.90
CA SER A 35 11.31 -4.24 8.02
C SER A 35 12.32 -4.43 6.89
N VAL A 36 12.47 -5.64 6.36
CA VAL A 36 13.35 -5.91 5.21
C VAL A 36 12.77 -5.26 3.95
N ILE A 37 11.45 -5.37 3.74
CA ILE A 37 10.77 -4.62 2.68
C ILE A 37 10.91 -3.11 2.90
N ALA A 38 10.69 -2.64 4.12
CA ALA A 38 10.79 -1.23 4.47
C ALA A 38 12.20 -0.65 4.20
N ALA A 39 13.24 -1.42 4.51
CA ALA A 39 14.63 -1.04 4.31
C ALA A 39 15.09 -1.13 2.84
N ASN A 40 14.42 -1.96 2.02
CA ASN A 40 14.85 -2.24 0.66
C ASN A 40 13.80 -1.84 -0.40
N TRP A 41 13.83 -0.56 -0.78
CA TRP A 41 12.92 0.02 -1.77
C TRP A 41 13.04 -0.58 -3.18
N SER A 42 14.14 -1.28 -3.51
CA SER A 42 14.31 -1.87 -4.85
C SER A 42 13.45 -3.11 -5.06
N LEU A 43 12.86 -3.69 -4.01
CA LEU A 43 12.06 -4.91 -4.11
C LEU A 43 10.79 -4.74 -4.97
N PHE A 44 10.24 -3.52 -5.06
CA PHE A 44 9.10 -3.21 -5.94
C PHE A 44 9.50 -2.80 -7.37
N ARG A 45 10.79 -2.72 -7.70
CA ARG A 45 11.27 -2.10 -8.94
C ARG A 45 11.01 -2.93 -10.18
N ASP A 46 11.21 -4.23 -10.08
CA ASP A 46 11.11 -5.16 -11.18
C ASP A 46 10.66 -6.54 -10.65
N PRO A 47 9.98 -7.34 -11.47
CA PRO A 47 9.52 -8.67 -11.06
C PRO A 47 10.65 -9.72 -11.03
N GLY A 48 11.85 -9.41 -11.53
CA GLY A 48 12.94 -10.37 -11.69
C GLY A 48 13.66 -10.62 -10.37
N ALA A 49 13.53 -11.80 -9.78
CA ALA A 49 14.28 -12.18 -8.59
C ALA A 49 15.41 -13.14 -8.92
N ASP A 50 16.45 -13.06 -8.11
CA ASP A 50 17.50 -14.05 -8.01
C ASP A 50 17.39 -14.83 -6.70
N ARG A 51 18.32 -15.75 -6.49
CA ARG A 51 18.40 -16.52 -5.24
C ARG A 51 18.52 -15.63 -4.01
N SER A 52 19.29 -14.55 -4.10
CA SER A 52 19.52 -13.65 -2.97
C SER A 52 18.23 -12.97 -2.51
N THR A 53 17.34 -12.62 -3.44
CA THR A 53 16.02 -12.07 -3.13
C THR A 53 15.11 -13.10 -2.45
N TYR A 54 15.15 -14.36 -2.90
CA TYR A 54 14.39 -15.45 -2.28
C TYR A 54 14.87 -15.78 -0.86
N ASP A 55 16.17 -15.71 -0.61
CA ASP A 55 16.78 -15.97 0.69
C ASP A 55 16.45 -14.90 1.75
N LEU A 56 15.86 -13.75 1.35
CA LEU A 56 15.31 -12.75 2.27
C LEU A 56 14.02 -13.22 2.98
N SER A 57 13.30 -14.17 2.37
CA SER A 57 12.12 -14.77 2.99
C SER A 57 12.50 -16.01 3.82
N ARG A 58 11.58 -16.49 4.66
CA ARG A 58 11.74 -17.72 5.43
C ARG A 58 10.41 -18.50 5.48
N PRO A 59 10.45 -19.83 5.70
CA PRO A 59 9.24 -20.62 5.88
C PRO A 59 8.41 -20.09 7.06
N VAL A 60 7.10 -20.01 6.88
CA VAL A 60 6.15 -19.59 7.91
C VAL A 60 4.87 -20.43 7.82
N ASN A 61 4.16 -20.59 8.93
CA ASN A 61 2.87 -21.31 8.95
C ASN A 61 1.68 -20.38 8.65
N ILE A 62 1.87 -19.08 8.87
CA ILE A 62 0.86 -18.04 8.67
C ILE A 62 1.58 -16.74 8.27
N LEU A 63 0.92 -15.95 7.42
CA LEU A 63 1.34 -14.61 7.05
C LEU A 63 0.51 -13.57 7.81
N ASP A 64 1.15 -12.48 8.22
CA ASP A 64 0.44 -11.33 8.78
C ASP A 64 -0.22 -10.50 7.66
N VAL A 65 0.49 -10.35 6.54
CA VAL A 65 0.04 -9.56 5.39
C VAL A 65 0.41 -10.24 4.07
N PHE A 66 -0.55 -10.35 3.16
CA PHE A 66 -0.30 -10.64 1.75
C PHE A 66 -0.32 -9.34 0.94
N ILE A 67 0.76 -9.00 0.23
CA ILE A 67 0.78 -7.82 -0.64
C ILE A 67 0.28 -8.20 -2.03
N SER A 68 -0.87 -7.66 -2.43
CA SER A 68 -1.34 -7.70 -3.82
C SER A 68 -1.08 -6.35 -4.48
N HIS A 69 -0.47 -6.38 -5.68
CA HIS A 69 -0.11 -5.17 -6.40
C HIS A 69 0.10 -5.44 -7.90
N SER A 70 0.02 -4.38 -8.71
CA SER A 70 0.41 -4.47 -10.12
C SER A 70 1.89 -4.12 -10.31
N TRP A 71 2.65 -4.96 -11.01
CA TRP A 71 4.04 -4.67 -11.39
C TRP A 71 4.24 -3.47 -12.32
N SER A 72 3.21 -3.04 -13.07
CA SER A 72 3.33 -1.91 -14.01
C SER A 72 3.41 -0.53 -13.31
N GLY A 73 2.88 -0.44 -12.09
CA GLY A 73 2.82 0.81 -11.33
C GLY A 73 4.18 1.24 -10.79
N SER A 74 4.30 2.54 -10.46
CA SER A 74 5.52 3.12 -9.92
C SER A 74 6.00 2.40 -8.65
N PRO A 75 7.24 1.88 -8.63
CA PRO A 75 7.83 1.22 -7.47
C PRO A 75 7.92 2.13 -6.23
N LEU A 76 8.29 3.39 -6.46
CA LEU A 76 8.45 4.37 -5.38
C LEU A 76 7.15 4.61 -4.64
N TRP A 77 6.04 4.75 -5.39
CA TRP A 77 4.75 5.03 -4.76
C TRP A 77 4.21 3.80 -4.01
N LYS A 78 4.47 2.58 -4.48
CA LYS A 78 4.17 1.35 -3.73
C LYS A 78 4.95 1.29 -2.42
N GLN A 79 6.25 1.59 -2.44
CA GLN A 79 7.08 1.61 -1.24
C GLN A 79 6.56 2.64 -0.23
N ILE A 80 6.24 3.85 -0.70
CA ILE A 80 5.71 4.91 0.18
C ILE A 80 4.35 4.49 0.74
N SER A 81 3.44 3.97 -0.08
CA SER A 81 2.14 3.45 0.39
C SER A 81 2.31 2.35 1.42
N PHE A 82 3.25 1.42 1.21
CA PHE A 82 3.58 0.37 2.18
C PHE A 82 4.10 0.96 3.50
N LEU A 83 5.09 1.86 3.44
CA LEU A 83 5.68 2.49 4.62
C LEU A 83 4.66 3.31 5.40
N THR A 84 3.86 4.14 4.72
CA THR A 84 2.81 4.93 5.35
C THR A 84 1.74 4.05 5.98
N THR A 85 1.40 2.92 5.38
CA THR A 85 0.40 2.01 5.96
C THR A 85 0.89 1.35 7.25
N LEU A 86 2.18 0.98 7.32
CA LEU A 86 2.72 0.25 8.47
C LEU A 86 3.33 1.15 9.55
N TYR A 87 3.89 2.30 9.19
CA TYR A 87 4.74 3.12 10.07
C TYR A 87 4.23 4.56 10.29
N LEU A 88 3.00 4.90 9.85
CA LEU A 88 2.43 6.22 10.09
C LEU A 88 2.25 6.53 11.58
N ARG A 89 1.87 5.52 12.37
CA ARG A 89 1.74 5.64 13.83
C ARG A 89 3.08 6.02 14.47
N GLU A 90 4.17 5.39 14.03
CA GLU A 90 5.54 5.63 14.48
C GLU A 90 5.99 7.04 14.09
N GLY A 91 5.59 7.51 12.90
CA GLY A 91 5.70 8.90 12.48
C GLY A 91 5.07 9.86 13.49
N TYR A 92 3.79 9.67 13.82
CA TYR A 92 3.10 10.53 14.79
C TYR A 92 3.72 10.46 16.19
N ILE A 93 4.14 9.29 16.64
CA ILE A 93 4.85 9.14 17.93
C ILE A 93 6.15 9.97 17.92
N ALA A 94 6.96 9.85 16.86
CA ALA A 94 8.19 10.62 16.72
C ALA A 94 7.92 12.13 16.73
N MET A 95 6.88 12.58 16.02
CA MET A 95 6.42 13.97 16.02
C MET A 95 6.06 14.43 17.44
N PHE A 96 5.18 13.71 18.15
CA PHE A 96 4.74 14.12 19.48
C PHE A 96 5.87 14.15 20.53
N ILE A 97 6.81 13.20 20.45
CA ILE A 97 7.99 13.17 21.33
C ILE A 97 8.82 14.46 21.19
N VAL A 98 8.86 15.04 19.99
CA VAL A 98 9.66 16.23 19.69
C VAL A 98 8.86 17.52 19.92
N VAL A 99 7.63 17.57 19.43
CA VAL A 99 6.79 18.79 19.48
C VAL A 99 6.41 19.14 20.91
N ILE A 100 5.95 18.19 21.74
CA ILE A 100 5.43 18.49 23.08
C ILE A 100 6.49 19.17 23.96
N PRO A 101 7.72 18.64 24.13
CA PRO A 101 8.74 19.28 24.96
C PRO A 101 9.19 20.63 24.40
N LEU A 102 9.32 20.74 23.07
CA LEU A 102 9.73 21.99 22.44
C LEU A 102 8.66 23.08 22.60
N SER A 103 7.38 22.76 22.42
CA SER A 103 6.28 23.69 22.65
C SER A 103 6.23 24.18 24.11
N ILE A 104 6.47 23.30 25.08
CA ILE A 104 6.60 23.70 26.50
C ILE A 104 7.79 24.66 26.68
N GLY A 105 8.93 24.37 26.06
CA GLY A 105 10.11 25.23 26.08
C GLY A 105 9.84 26.63 25.51
N VAL A 106 9.15 26.71 24.36
CA VAL A 106 8.73 27.98 23.73
C VAL A 106 7.75 28.75 24.61
N TYR A 107 6.82 28.06 25.27
CA TYR A 107 5.87 28.70 26.18
C TYR A 107 6.57 29.32 27.41
N VAL A 108 7.56 28.62 27.96
CA VAL A 108 8.28 29.06 29.18
C VAL A 108 9.36 30.11 28.90
N LEU A 109 9.94 30.14 27.69
CA LEU A 109 10.99 31.09 27.30
C LEU A 109 10.37 32.23 26.46
N PRO A 110 10.10 33.42 27.04
CA PRO A 110 9.30 34.46 26.40
C PRO A 110 9.97 35.13 25.19
N SER A 111 11.27 34.90 24.93
CA SER A 111 11.96 35.49 23.79
C SER A 111 11.63 34.75 22.49
N HIS A 112 11.16 35.48 21.47
CA HIS A 112 10.95 35.01 20.10
C HIS A 112 9.93 33.86 19.93
N GLN A 113 8.81 33.90 20.67
CA GLN A 113 7.78 32.86 20.66
C GLN A 113 7.23 32.54 19.26
N GLU A 114 7.05 33.53 18.39
CA GLU A 114 6.53 33.33 17.02
C GLU A 114 7.47 32.46 16.16
N LEU A 115 8.72 32.90 15.98
CA LEU A 115 9.73 32.16 15.21
C LEU A 115 9.99 30.77 15.80
N ALA A 116 10.04 30.70 17.13
CA ALA A 116 10.27 29.44 17.81
C ALA A 116 9.10 28.46 17.58
N SER A 117 7.85 28.92 17.58
CA SER A 117 6.68 28.09 17.31
C SER A 117 6.71 27.48 15.90
N VAL A 118 7.06 28.28 14.89
CA VAL A 118 7.19 27.79 13.49
C VAL A 118 8.33 26.77 13.36
N LEU A 119 9.45 26.98 14.07
CA LEU A 119 10.55 26.00 14.12
C LEU A 119 10.12 24.68 14.78
N VAL A 120 9.31 24.73 15.85
CA VAL A 120 8.78 23.51 16.48
C VAL A 120 7.93 22.72 15.50
N GLU A 121 7.07 23.38 14.75
CA GLU A 121 6.22 22.75 13.73
C GLU A 121 7.07 22.10 12.63
N LEU A 122 8.04 22.82 12.06
CA LEU A 122 8.94 22.29 11.03
C LEU A 122 9.71 21.06 11.53
N VAL A 123 10.29 21.14 12.73
CA VAL A 123 11.01 20.00 13.34
C VAL A 123 10.06 18.83 13.61
N GLY A 124 8.81 19.12 14.01
CA GLY A 124 7.75 18.13 14.17
C GLY A 124 7.44 17.36 12.90
N VAL A 125 7.20 18.08 11.78
CA VAL A 125 6.94 17.47 10.46
C VAL A 125 8.14 16.62 10.01
N ILE A 126 9.38 17.13 10.17
CA ILE A 126 10.59 16.37 9.87
C ILE A 126 10.66 15.09 10.71
N ALA A 127 10.39 15.18 12.02
CA ALA A 127 10.36 14.03 12.91
C ALA A 127 9.28 13.01 12.50
N MET A 128 8.11 13.47 12.07
CA MET A 128 7.06 12.61 11.51
C MET A 128 7.56 11.85 10.28
N CYS A 129 8.12 12.55 9.29
CA CYS A 129 8.64 11.94 8.07
C CYS A 129 9.74 10.91 8.37
N LEU A 130 10.67 11.25 9.27
CA LEU A 130 11.72 10.33 9.70
C LEU A 130 11.14 9.12 10.44
N GLY A 131 10.12 9.31 11.27
CA GLY A 131 9.43 8.22 11.96
C GLY A 131 8.67 7.28 11.00
N VAL A 132 8.12 7.77 9.89
CA VAL A 132 7.54 6.91 8.84
C VAL A 132 8.63 6.14 8.10
N VAL A 133 9.69 6.82 7.66
CA VAL A 133 10.75 6.21 6.84
C VAL A 133 11.58 5.21 7.64
N TYR A 134 11.89 5.53 8.89
CA TYR A 134 12.74 4.72 9.77
C TYR A 134 11.99 4.04 10.92
N GLY A 135 10.66 4.08 10.91
CA GLY A 135 9.82 3.47 11.96
C GLY A 135 10.13 2.00 12.19
N TYR A 136 10.47 1.28 11.12
CA TYR A 136 10.92 -0.12 11.18
C TYR A 136 12.16 -0.35 12.05
N ARG A 137 12.99 0.68 12.28
CA ARG A 137 14.16 0.63 13.19
C ARG A 137 13.80 1.02 14.62
N LEU A 138 12.79 1.87 14.79
CA LEU A 138 12.34 2.35 16.09
C LEU A 138 11.53 1.29 16.83
N VAL A 139 10.80 0.47 16.09
CA VAL A 139 9.94 -0.58 16.63
C VAL A 139 10.72 -1.88 16.76
N LYS A 140 11.27 -2.15 17.95
CA LYS A 140 11.67 -3.51 18.35
C LYS A 140 10.42 -4.31 18.73
N LYS A 141 9.57 -4.61 17.74
CA LYS A 141 8.40 -5.48 17.91
C LYS A 141 8.89 -6.86 18.39
N LYS A 142 8.21 -7.46 19.37
CA LYS A 142 8.53 -8.83 19.85
C LYS A 142 8.38 -9.86 18.73
N SER A 143 7.44 -9.63 17.82
CA SER A 143 7.24 -10.38 16.58
C SER A 143 7.08 -9.38 15.44
N GLU A 144 7.99 -9.45 14.48
CA GLU A 144 7.91 -8.67 13.26
C GLU A 144 6.88 -9.27 12.31
N ASP A 145 6.10 -8.42 11.64
CA ASP A 145 5.06 -8.85 10.70
C ASP A 145 5.73 -9.57 9.52
N MET A 146 5.29 -10.80 9.25
CA MET A 146 5.73 -11.64 8.13
C MET A 146 4.83 -11.38 6.93
N VAL A 147 5.43 -10.89 5.86
CA VAL A 147 4.72 -10.38 4.69
C VAL A 147 4.99 -11.25 3.48
N PHE A 148 3.98 -11.51 2.68
CA PHE A 148 4.17 -12.15 1.38
C PHE A 148 4.38 -11.10 0.29
N LEU A 149 5.50 -11.27 -0.41
CA LEU A 149 5.80 -10.58 -1.66
C LEU A 149 6.24 -11.67 -2.64
N ASP A 150 5.47 -11.85 -3.71
CA ASP A 150 5.62 -12.87 -4.76
C ASP A 150 7.08 -13.10 -5.17
N LYS A 151 7.81 -12.03 -5.50
CA LYS A 151 9.23 -12.03 -5.90
C LYS A 151 10.16 -12.65 -4.85
N CYS A 152 9.88 -12.46 -3.57
CA CYS A 152 10.73 -12.93 -2.47
C CYS A 152 10.29 -14.30 -1.93
N CYS A 153 9.01 -14.64 -2.06
CA CYS A 153 8.43 -15.81 -1.40
C CYS A 153 8.26 -17.00 -2.35
N ILE A 154 8.28 -16.78 -3.67
CA ILE A 154 8.24 -17.84 -4.69
C ILE A 154 9.64 -17.98 -5.31
N PRO A 155 10.23 -19.19 -5.37
CA PRO A 155 11.49 -19.42 -6.07
C PRO A 155 11.39 -18.97 -7.53
N GLN A 156 12.27 -18.09 -7.99
CA GLN A 156 12.27 -17.61 -9.39
C GLN A 156 13.29 -18.32 -10.28
N ASP A 157 14.26 -19.01 -9.67
CA ASP A 157 15.41 -19.67 -10.30
C ASP A 157 15.09 -21.08 -10.82
N ASP A 158 14.15 -21.78 -10.19
CA ASP A 158 13.68 -23.11 -10.59
C ASP A 158 12.26 -23.01 -11.19
N PRO A 159 12.08 -23.25 -12.50
CA PRO A 159 10.76 -23.20 -13.16
C PRO A 159 9.72 -24.12 -12.52
N ALA A 160 10.10 -25.33 -12.08
CA ALA A 160 9.16 -26.27 -11.50
C ALA A 160 8.74 -25.85 -10.08
N ALA A 161 9.68 -25.34 -9.28
CA ALA A 161 9.35 -24.79 -7.97
C ALA A 161 8.56 -23.48 -8.06
N LYS A 162 8.84 -22.65 -9.07
CA LYS A 162 8.08 -21.44 -9.39
C LYS A 162 6.63 -21.77 -9.72
N GLU A 163 6.41 -22.73 -10.62
CA GLU A 163 5.08 -23.19 -11.00
C GLU A 163 4.31 -23.69 -9.76
N ARG A 164 4.91 -24.58 -8.95
CA ARG A 164 4.29 -25.02 -7.69
C ARG A 164 3.94 -23.86 -6.75
N GLY A 165 4.82 -22.86 -6.63
CA GLY A 165 4.58 -21.69 -5.80
C GLY A 165 3.42 -20.82 -6.32
N ILE A 166 3.33 -20.64 -7.64
CA ILE A 166 2.23 -19.90 -8.29
C ILE A 166 0.91 -20.65 -8.12
N CYS A 167 0.88 -21.96 -8.34
CA CYS A 167 -0.30 -22.80 -8.11
C CYS A 167 -0.76 -22.78 -6.65
N SER A 168 0.15 -22.52 -5.72
CA SER A 168 -0.12 -22.44 -4.27
C SER A 168 -0.62 -21.08 -3.78
N ILE A 169 -0.69 -20.03 -4.63
CA ILE A 169 -1.06 -18.66 -4.20
C ILE A 169 -2.41 -18.63 -3.46
N SER A 170 -3.41 -19.39 -3.93
CA SER A 170 -4.72 -19.46 -3.26
C SER A 170 -4.64 -20.02 -1.84
N VAL A 171 -3.75 -20.99 -1.60
CA VAL A 171 -3.45 -21.54 -0.26
C VAL A 171 -2.72 -20.50 0.58
N PHE A 172 -1.76 -19.77 0.01
CA PHE A 172 -1.04 -18.72 0.73
C PHE A 172 -1.97 -17.60 1.20
N LEU A 173 -2.93 -17.20 0.37
CA LEU A 173 -3.99 -16.24 0.73
C LEU A 173 -4.89 -16.76 1.85
N HIS A 174 -5.24 -18.06 1.84
CA HIS A 174 -5.98 -18.68 2.93
C HIS A 174 -5.20 -18.61 4.26
N HIS A 175 -3.88 -18.80 4.21
CA HIS A 175 -2.97 -18.69 5.34
C HIS A 175 -2.45 -17.25 5.60
N SER A 176 -3.14 -16.22 5.10
CA SER A 176 -2.82 -14.82 5.34
C SER A 176 -3.85 -14.15 6.21
N SER A 177 -3.42 -13.42 7.24
CA SER A 177 -4.33 -12.74 8.17
C SER A 177 -5.00 -11.50 7.53
N ARG A 178 -4.31 -10.83 6.59
CA ARG A 178 -4.78 -9.62 5.92
C ARG A 178 -4.31 -9.59 4.47
N LEU A 179 -5.10 -8.93 3.62
CA LEU A 179 -4.72 -8.61 2.23
C LEU A 179 -4.47 -7.12 2.10
N MET A 180 -3.23 -6.73 1.82
CA MET A 180 -2.88 -5.34 1.52
C MET A 180 -2.82 -5.13 0.01
N ILE A 181 -3.72 -4.30 -0.51
CA ILE A 181 -3.78 -3.96 -1.92
C ILE A 181 -3.10 -2.61 -2.13
N LEU A 182 -1.93 -2.62 -2.78
CA LEU A 182 -1.26 -1.40 -3.23
C LEU A 182 -1.84 -0.99 -4.58
N TRP A 183 -2.95 -0.27 -4.54
CA TRP A 183 -3.78 0.00 -5.71
C TRP A 183 -3.13 0.97 -6.68
N SER A 184 -3.18 0.59 -7.96
CA SER A 184 -2.88 1.41 -9.13
C SER A 184 -4.05 1.37 -10.11
N PRO A 185 -4.19 2.35 -11.04
CA PRO A 185 -5.34 2.44 -11.95
C PRO A 185 -5.60 1.23 -12.85
N ASP A 186 -4.61 0.34 -13.02
CA ASP A 186 -4.67 -0.89 -13.78
C ASP A 186 -4.90 -2.14 -12.92
N TYR A 187 -4.99 -2.04 -11.59
CA TYR A 187 -5.08 -3.19 -10.68
C TYR A 187 -6.24 -4.15 -11.04
N PHE A 188 -7.46 -3.63 -11.14
CA PHE A 188 -8.64 -4.43 -11.49
C PHE A 188 -8.67 -4.89 -12.95
N SER A 189 -7.79 -4.35 -13.80
CA SER A 189 -7.63 -4.85 -15.16
C SER A 189 -6.77 -6.11 -15.24
N ARG A 190 -6.12 -6.54 -14.13
CA ARG A 190 -5.21 -7.69 -14.11
C ARG A 190 -5.88 -8.91 -13.47
N LEU A 191 -5.95 -10.00 -14.23
CA LEU A 191 -6.62 -11.25 -13.82
C LEU A 191 -6.01 -11.88 -12.58
N TRP A 192 -4.67 -11.83 -12.43
CA TRP A 192 -3.99 -12.32 -11.22
C TRP A 192 -4.36 -11.53 -9.96
N CYS A 193 -4.38 -10.19 -10.03
CA CYS A 193 -4.77 -9.35 -8.89
C CYS A 193 -6.24 -9.57 -8.50
N VAL A 194 -7.12 -9.77 -9.49
CA VAL A 194 -8.52 -10.15 -9.26
C VAL A 194 -8.61 -11.53 -8.61
N PHE A 195 -7.85 -12.50 -9.11
CA PHE A 195 -7.81 -13.85 -8.56
C PHE A 195 -7.37 -13.83 -7.09
N GLU A 196 -6.35 -13.05 -6.74
CA GLU A 196 -5.87 -12.91 -5.37
C GLU A 196 -6.97 -12.34 -4.45
N LEU A 197 -7.61 -11.25 -4.86
CA LEU A 197 -8.71 -10.64 -4.13
C LEU A 197 -9.89 -11.62 -3.95
N ALA A 198 -10.33 -12.27 -5.04
CA ALA A 198 -11.42 -13.22 -5.01
C ALA A 198 -11.09 -14.45 -4.14
N SER A 199 -9.87 -14.97 -4.24
CA SER A 199 -9.41 -16.11 -3.43
C SER A 199 -9.35 -15.76 -1.94
N PHE A 200 -8.92 -14.54 -1.60
CA PHE A 200 -8.88 -14.08 -0.22
C PHE A 200 -10.28 -13.95 0.40
N LEU A 201 -11.21 -13.31 -0.32
CA LEU A 201 -12.60 -13.10 0.13
C LEU A 201 -13.40 -14.39 0.35
N ARG A 202 -12.95 -15.52 -0.20
CA ARG A 202 -13.57 -16.83 0.06
C ARG A 202 -13.27 -17.38 1.44
N ALA A 203 -12.17 -16.93 2.05
CA ALA A 203 -11.69 -17.42 3.34
C ALA A 203 -11.80 -16.38 4.47
N HIS A 204 -11.85 -15.10 4.11
CA HIS A 204 -11.72 -13.99 5.03
C HIS A 204 -12.85 -12.97 4.86
N SER A 205 -13.12 -12.20 5.92
CA SER A 205 -14.05 -11.07 5.82
C SER A 205 -13.45 -9.93 4.99
N PRO A 206 -14.28 -9.08 4.36
CA PRO A 206 -13.82 -7.86 3.70
C PRO A 206 -13.01 -6.92 4.60
N ASP A 207 -13.27 -6.92 5.92
CA ASP A 207 -12.56 -6.08 6.90
C ASP A 207 -11.06 -6.42 7.02
N ALA A 208 -10.65 -7.62 6.59
CA ALA A 208 -9.26 -8.01 6.56
C ALA A 208 -8.50 -7.42 5.35
N ILE A 209 -9.17 -6.69 4.45
CA ILE A 209 -8.60 -6.05 3.28
C ILE A 209 -8.20 -4.60 3.59
N VAL A 210 -6.96 -4.26 3.29
CA VAL A 210 -6.42 -2.90 3.37
C VAL A 210 -6.16 -2.39 1.97
N LEU A 211 -7.05 -1.55 1.45
CA LEU A 211 -6.89 -0.92 0.15
C LEU A 211 -6.14 0.41 0.30
N VAL A 212 -4.95 0.52 -0.30
CA VAL A 212 -4.12 1.72 -0.23
C VAL A 212 -3.87 2.25 -1.63
N SER A 213 -4.39 3.44 -1.93
CA SER A 213 -4.13 4.08 -3.22
C SER A 213 -2.73 4.67 -3.27
N THR A 214 -1.94 4.26 -4.27
CA THR A 214 -0.63 4.88 -4.53
C THR A 214 -0.71 6.37 -4.86
N LEU A 215 -1.87 6.85 -5.34
CA LEU A 215 -2.13 8.27 -5.58
C LEU A 215 -2.43 9.04 -4.29
N GLN A 216 -3.02 8.40 -3.27
CA GLN A 216 -3.21 9.02 -1.95
C GLN A 216 -1.86 9.34 -1.31
N SER A 217 -0.90 8.42 -1.40
CA SER A 217 0.45 8.66 -0.88
C SER A 217 1.17 9.81 -1.62
N ARG A 218 0.92 9.97 -2.92
CA ARG A 218 1.39 11.15 -3.68
C ARG A 218 0.81 12.44 -3.13
N PHE A 219 -0.51 12.46 -2.90
CA PHE A 219 -1.18 13.63 -2.35
C PHE A 219 -0.64 14.03 -0.99
N CYS A 220 -0.54 13.08 -0.06
CA CYS A 220 -0.03 13.35 1.28
C CYS A 220 1.39 13.95 1.22
N ILE A 221 2.28 13.39 0.41
CA ILE A 221 3.65 13.93 0.26
C ILE A 221 3.65 15.31 -0.37
N SER A 222 2.85 15.54 -1.42
CA SER A 222 2.74 16.86 -2.03
C SER A 222 2.26 17.93 -1.03
N VAL A 223 1.26 17.61 -0.21
CA VAL A 223 0.77 18.51 0.85
C VAL A 223 1.85 18.76 1.89
N THR A 224 2.54 17.73 2.36
CA THR A 224 3.65 17.87 3.33
C THR A 224 4.80 18.71 2.77
N ILE A 225 5.13 18.58 1.47
CA ILE A 225 6.16 19.43 0.83
C ILE A 225 5.71 20.90 0.80
N CYS A 226 4.45 21.16 0.44
CA CYS A 226 3.89 22.53 0.45
C CYS A 226 3.92 23.12 1.87
N GLU A 227 3.53 22.34 2.89
CA GLU A 227 3.56 22.75 4.29
C GLU A 227 4.98 23.11 4.74
N ILE A 228 5.98 22.26 4.44
CA ILE A 228 7.39 22.54 4.74
C ILE A 228 7.86 23.82 4.03
N ALA A 229 7.48 24.01 2.77
CA ALA A 229 7.84 25.21 2.01
C ALA A 229 7.31 26.48 2.69
N VAL A 230 6.03 26.46 3.11
CA VAL A 230 5.38 27.61 3.78
C VAL A 230 6.09 27.92 5.10
N LEU A 231 6.38 26.89 5.91
CA LEU A 231 7.09 27.08 7.18
C LEU A 231 8.49 27.67 6.97
N VAL A 232 9.23 27.19 5.97
CA VAL A 232 10.55 27.73 5.61
C VAL A 232 10.44 29.18 5.13
N THR A 233 9.47 29.49 4.28
CA THR A 233 9.21 30.85 3.81
C THR A 233 8.95 31.78 4.99
N VAL A 234 8.07 31.41 5.93
CA VAL A 234 7.76 32.21 7.13
C VAL A 234 9.02 32.47 7.97
N ILE A 235 9.84 31.44 8.21
CA ILE A 235 11.10 31.55 8.96
C ILE A 235 12.06 32.53 8.27
N LEU A 236 12.29 32.38 6.96
CA LEU A 236 13.19 33.25 6.22
C LEU A 236 12.69 34.69 6.18
N SER A 237 11.38 34.87 6.10
CA SER A 237 10.72 36.18 6.06
C SER A 237 10.91 36.95 7.37
N ASP A 238 10.69 36.28 8.51
CA ASP A 238 10.93 36.87 9.84
C ASP A 238 12.40 37.26 10.04
N LEU A 239 13.35 36.40 9.60
CA LEU A 239 14.78 36.68 9.67
C LEU A 239 15.18 37.88 8.80
N LEU A 240 14.72 37.95 7.55
CA LEU A 240 15.04 39.04 6.63
C LEU A 240 14.43 40.38 7.06
N PHE A 241 13.19 40.37 7.57
CA PHE A 241 12.50 41.57 8.03
C PHE A 241 13.21 42.22 9.23
N LYS A 242 13.81 41.42 10.12
CA LYS A 242 14.63 41.91 11.24
C LYS A 242 15.91 42.62 10.80
N ILE A 243 16.48 42.25 9.64
CA ILE A 243 17.74 42.84 9.14
C ILE A 243 17.46 44.10 8.31
N HIS A 244 16.51 44.06 7.37
CA HIS A 244 16.18 45.22 6.51
C HIS A 244 14.67 45.32 6.19
N PRO A 245 13.85 45.96 7.07
CA PRO A 245 12.39 45.88 6.98
C PRO A 245 11.78 46.50 5.72
N LEU A 246 12.37 47.55 5.16
CA LEU A 246 11.85 48.23 3.96
C LEU A 246 12.36 47.62 2.64
N ALA A 247 13.54 47.02 2.64
CA ALA A 247 14.16 46.48 1.42
C ALA A 247 13.53 45.15 0.98
N PHE A 248 12.99 44.37 1.92
CA PHE A 248 12.50 43.02 1.66
C PHE A 248 10.97 42.88 1.56
N TYR A 249 10.21 43.94 1.78
CA TYR A 249 8.74 43.85 1.74
C TYR A 249 8.20 43.43 0.36
N ALA A 250 8.66 44.06 -0.73
CA ALA A 250 8.20 43.72 -2.07
C ALA A 250 8.64 42.30 -2.52
N PRO A 251 9.91 41.88 -2.36
CA PRO A 251 10.32 40.49 -2.63
C PRO A 251 9.56 39.45 -1.82
N LEU A 252 9.25 39.75 -0.56
CA LEU A 252 8.49 38.86 0.33
C LEU A 252 7.05 38.65 -0.18
N VAL A 253 6.36 39.73 -0.53
CA VAL A 253 5.01 39.64 -1.09
C VAL A 253 5.02 38.81 -2.39
N VAL A 254 6.02 38.99 -3.25
CA VAL A 254 6.17 38.19 -4.47
C VAL A 254 6.39 36.71 -4.14
N LEU A 255 7.25 36.38 -3.16
CA LEU A 255 7.51 35.00 -2.75
C LEU A 255 6.25 34.31 -2.22
N ILE A 256 5.49 34.97 -1.33
CA ILE A 256 4.24 34.44 -0.79
C ILE A 256 3.22 34.21 -1.92
N VAL A 257 3.07 35.16 -2.84
CA VAL A 257 2.16 34.99 -4.00
C VAL A 257 2.58 33.81 -4.86
N LEU A 258 3.88 33.65 -5.15
CA LEU A 258 4.39 32.50 -5.91
C LEU A 258 4.11 31.18 -5.19
N GLU A 259 4.30 31.14 -3.88
CA GLU A 259 4.04 29.95 -3.06
C GLU A 259 2.55 29.57 -3.03
N VAL A 260 1.66 30.55 -2.91
CA VAL A 260 0.20 30.32 -3.02
C VAL A 260 -0.14 29.78 -4.41
N ILE A 261 0.45 30.33 -5.47
CA ILE A 261 0.23 29.83 -6.85
C ILE A 261 0.74 28.40 -7.00
N VAL A 262 1.96 28.09 -6.52
CA VAL A 262 2.53 26.74 -6.59
C VAL A 262 1.69 25.75 -5.79
N THR A 263 1.30 26.11 -4.57
CA THR A 263 0.43 25.29 -3.72
C THR A 263 -0.91 25.05 -4.40
N PHE A 264 -1.51 26.08 -5.00
CA PHE A 264 -2.75 25.95 -5.74
C PHE A 264 -2.60 25.02 -6.95
N VAL A 265 -1.52 25.16 -7.74
CA VAL A 265 -1.25 24.29 -8.89
C VAL A 265 -1.06 22.84 -8.45
N ILE A 266 -0.29 22.58 -7.39
CA ILE A 266 -0.10 21.24 -6.83
C ILE A 266 -1.44 20.68 -6.34
N CYS A 267 -2.23 21.46 -5.60
CA CYS A 267 -3.56 21.04 -5.17
C CYS A 267 -4.47 20.70 -6.35
N VAL A 268 -4.47 21.52 -7.41
CA VAL A 268 -5.26 21.26 -8.62
C VAL A 268 -4.77 20.03 -9.36
N GLU A 269 -3.46 19.86 -9.58
CA GLU A 269 -2.88 18.67 -10.22
C GLU A 269 -3.26 17.41 -9.44
N VAL A 270 -3.11 17.44 -8.11
CA VAL A 270 -3.39 16.27 -7.31
C VAL A 270 -4.89 16.00 -7.20
N ILE A 271 -5.74 17.01 -6.98
CA ILE A 271 -7.20 16.82 -6.93
C ILE A 271 -7.70 16.32 -8.29
N SER A 272 -7.21 16.88 -9.39
CA SER A 272 -7.59 16.44 -10.75
C SER A 272 -7.09 15.03 -11.08
N GLY A 273 -6.04 14.53 -10.45
CA GLY A 273 -5.63 13.12 -10.55
C GLY A 273 -6.36 12.20 -9.56
N PHE A 274 -6.52 12.64 -8.31
CA PHE A 274 -7.01 11.84 -7.20
C PHE A 274 -8.51 11.64 -7.23
N VAL A 275 -9.30 12.69 -7.52
CA VAL A 275 -10.76 12.59 -7.56
C VAL A 275 -11.22 11.64 -8.67
N PRO A 276 -10.76 11.76 -9.93
CA PRO A 276 -11.11 10.79 -10.97
C PRO A 276 -10.57 9.40 -10.65
N ALA A 277 -9.40 9.27 -10.03
CA ALA A 277 -8.90 7.96 -9.63
C ALA A 277 -9.75 7.32 -8.54
N LYS A 278 -10.22 8.08 -7.54
CA LYS A 278 -11.15 7.60 -6.51
C LYS A 278 -12.49 7.19 -7.14
N SER A 279 -13.03 8.02 -8.05
CA SER A 279 -14.21 7.66 -8.84
C SER A 279 -13.98 6.39 -9.64
N LYS A 280 -12.81 6.25 -10.26
CA LYS A 280 -12.41 5.08 -11.04
C LYS A 280 -12.29 3.83 -10.17
N ILE A 281 -11.80 3.93 -8.94
CA ILE A 281 -11.81 2.79 -8.00
C ILE A 281 -13.25 2.33 -7.77
N ASN A 282 -14.16 3.26 -7.45
CA ASN A 282 -15.56 2.93 -7.19
C ASN A 282 -16.21 2.32 -8.44
N GLU A 283 -16.03 2.96 -9.60
CA GLU A 283 -16.51 2.45 -10.88
C GLU A 283 -15.93 1.06 -11.17
N GLN A 284 -14.62 0.85 -11.00
CA GLN A 284 -13.96 -0.43 -11.25
C GLN A 284 -14.44 -1.53 -10.32
N VAL A 285 -14.83 -1.21 -9.07
CA VAL A 285 -15.36 -2.19 -8.13
C VAL A 285 -16.83 -2.49 -8.44
N GLU A 286 -17.66 -1.48 -8.73
CA GLU A 286 -19.09 -1.64 -9.05
C GLU A 286 -19.32 -2.33 -10.40
N SER A 287 -18.58 -1.91 -11.43
CA SER A 287 -18.67 -2.43 -12.79
C SER A 287 -17.76 -3.62 -13.03
N PHE A 288 -17.02 -4.07 -12.00
CA PHE A 288 -16.05 -5.15 -12.16
C PHE A 288 -16.67 -6.35 -12.87
N ARG A 289 -15.98 -6.91 -13.86
CA ARG A 289 -16.34 -8.16 -14.53
C ARG A 289 -15.10 -9.01 -14.68
N VAL A 290 -15.15 -10.24 -14.15
CA VAL A 290 -14.05 -11.20 -14.30
C VAL A 290 -13.74 -11.41 -15.78
N SER A 291 -14.76 -11.44 -16.65
CA SER A 291 -14.64 -11.58 -18.11
C SER A 291 -13.69 -10.56 -18.76
N GLU A 292 -13.54 -9.37 -18.20
CA GLU A 292 -12.78 -8.26 -18.79
C GLU A 292 -11.32 -8.17 -18.31
N ALA A 293 -10.96 -8.92 -17.26
CA ALA A 293 -9.62 -8.89 -16.69
C ALA A 293 -8.55 -9.53 -17.62
N GLN A 294 -7.45 -8.84 -17.82
CA GLN A 294 -6.37 -9.22 -18.73
C GLN A 294 -5.32 -10.07 -18.01
N CYS A 295 -4.77 -11.06 -18.71
CA CYS A 295 -3.65 -11.86 -18.21
C CYS A 295 -2.39 -11.56 -19.02
N SER A 296 -1.25 -11.41 -18.36
CA SER A 296 0.04 -11.22 -19.03
C SER A 296 0.52 -12.49 -19.75
N LEU A 297 0.14 -13.66 -19.22
CA LEU A 297 0.41 -14.97 -19.82
C LEU A 297 -0.91 -15.56 -20.34
N PRO A 298 -1.06 -15.78 -21.66
CA PRO A 298 -2.27 -16.36 -22.24
C PRO A 298 -2.63 -17.74 -21.68
N GLU A 299 -1.64 -18.52 -21.26
CA GLU A 299 -1.80 -19.87 -20.75
C GLU A 299 -2.58 -19.90 -19.43
N ASP A 300 -2.27 -18.96 -18.52
CA ASP A 300 -2.93 -18.82 -17.22
C ASP A 300 -4.39 -18.36 -17.35
N ASN A 301 -4.70 -17.67 -18.44
CA ASN A 301 -5.97 -16.99 -18.65
C ASN A 301 -7.16 -17.96 -18.53
N ARG A 302 -7.09 -19.10 -19.23
CA ARG A 302 -8.15 -20.11 -19.21
C ARG A 302 -8.31 -20.71 -17.82
N VAL A 303 -7.20 -21.08 -17.19
CA VAL A 303 -7.15 -21.80 -15.90
C VAL A 303 -7.71 -20.93 -14.77
N LEU A 304 -7.28 -19.66 -14.68
CA LEU A 304 -7.75 -18.73 -13.65
C LEU A 304 -9.23 -18.41 -13.82
N ARG A 305 -9.70 -18.20 -15.05
CA ARG A 305 -11.11 -17.90 -15.34
C ARG A 305 -12.02 -19.07 -15.02
N GLU A 306 -11.65 -20.29 -15.42
CA GLU A 306 -12.40 -21.49 -15.09
C GLU A 306 -12.51 -21.66 -13.57
N THR A 307 -11.44 -21.36 -12.84
CA THR A 307 -11.39 -21.47 -11.39
C THR A 307 -12.27 -20.43 -10.70
N ILE A 308 -12.17 -19.16 -11.11
CA ILE A 308 -13.04 -18.11 -10.60
C ILE A 308 -14.51 -18.41 -10.93
N ALA A 309 -14.81 -18.88 -12.14
CA ALA A 309 -16.16 -19.26 -12.54
C ALA A 309 -16.72 -20.45 -11.75
N GLN A 310 -15.87 -21.39 -11.32
CA GLN A 310 -16.29 -22.48 -10.42
C GLN A 310 -16.66 -21.95 -9.04
N TRP A 311 -15.95 -20.94 -8.54
CA TRP A 311 -16.26 -20.30 -7.26
C TRP A 311 -17.57 -19.52 -7.32
N ASP A 312 -17.77 -18.74 -8.40
CA ASP A 312 -18.95 -17.90 -8.63
C ASP A 312 -20.26 -18.71 -8.67
N ARG A 313 -20.20 -19.99 -9.10
CA ARG A 313 -21.36 -20.90 -9.06
C ARG A 313 -21.82 -21.29 -7.65
N HIS A 314 -20.95 -21.20 -6.65
CA HIS A 314 -21.24 -21.61 -5.28
C HIS A 314 -21.45 -20.42 -4.36
N VAL A 315 -20.68 -19.34 -4.56
CA VAL A 315 -20.87 -18.04 -3.91
C VAL A 315 -20.46 -16.95 -4.90
N PRO A 316 -21.37 -16.05 -5.31
CA PRO A 316 -21.03 -15.06 -6.32
C PRO A 316 -19.90 -14.15 -5.85
N VAL A 317 -18.80 -14.09 -6.58
CA VAL A 317 -17.69 -13.15 -6.29
C VAL A 317 -18.19 -11.70 -6.42
N TYR A 318 -19.20 -11.49 -7.25
CA TYR A 318 -19.90 -10.22 -7.40
C TYR A 318 -20.71 -9.80 -6.18
N ASP A 319 -21.17 -10.71 -5.31
CA ASP A 319 -21.86 -10.32 -4.08
C ASP A 319 -20.88 -9.69 -3.08
N TYR A 320 -19.62 -10.12 -3.12
CA TYR A 320 -18.55 -9.56 -2.28
C TYR A 320 -18.00 -8.23 -2.83
N LEU A 321 -17.91 -8.06 -4.16
CA LEU A 321 -17.36 -6.83 -4.75
C LEU A 321 -18.45 -5.79 -5.06
N GLY A 322 -19.61 -6.23 -5.54
CA GLY A 322 -20.72 -5.39 -5.97
C GLY A 322 -21.72 -5.02 -4.87
N SER A 323 -21.60 -5.58 -3.66
CA SER A 323 -22.33 -5.01 -2.53
C SER A 323 -21.71 -3.64 -2.22
N ALA A 324 -22.53 -2.59 -2.27
CA ALA A 324 -22.17 -1.26 -1.78
C ALA A 324 -21.60 -1.31 -0.35
N TYR A 325 -21.85 -2.39 0.40
CA TYR A 325 -21.28 -2.74 1.69
C TYR A 325 -19.75 -2.92 1.68
N CYS A 326 -19.16 -3.59 0.69
CA CYS A 326 -17.71 -3.83 0.64
C CYS A 326 -16.95 -2.55 0.30
N VAL A 327 -17.43 -1.78 -0.69
CA VAL A 327 -16.87 -0.46 -1.03
C VAL A 327 -17.06 0.51 0.13
N SER A 328 -18.28 0.61 0.67
CA SER A 328 -18.52 1.51 1.81
C SER A 328 -17.81 1.07 3.08
N HIS A 329 -17.49 -0.20 3.34
CA HIS A 329 -16.65 -0.60 4.49
C HIS A 329 -15.15 -0.44 4.26
N ILE A 330 -14.63 -0.77 3.06
CA ILE A 330 -13.24 -0.48 2.68
C ILE A 330 -12.95 1.02 2.83
N TYR A 331 -13.94 1.88 2.53
CA TYR A 331 -13.85 3.33 2.74
C TYR A 331 -14.32 3.80 4.13
N ALA A 332 -15.33 3.21 4.77
CA ALA A 332 -15.81 3.63 6.08
C ALA A 332 -14.82 3.28 7.19
N ASP A 333 -13.94 2.30 6.99
CA ASP A 333 -12.82 2.04 7.90
C ASP A 333 -11.60 2.94 7.61
N SER A 334 -11.51 3.52 6.40
CA SER A 334 -10.64 4.68 6.17
C SER A 334 -11.15 5.95 6.88
N ASP A 335 -12.47 6.04 7.10
CA ASP A 335 -13.08 7.01 8.03
C ASP A 335 -13.01 6.53 9.50
N ALA A 336 -12.90 5.23 9.80
CA ALA A 336 -12.78 4.69 11.17
C ALA A 336 -11.33 4.44 11.66
N GLN A 337 -10.34 4.82 10.85
CA GLN A 337 -9.09 5.41 11.37
C GLN A 337 -9.35 6.71 12.19
N ARG A 338 -10.61 7.13 12.37
CA ARG A 338 -11.11 7.85 13.56
C ARG A 338 -10.93 7.05 14.87
N ALA A 339 -9.68 6.89 15.27
CA ALA A 339 -9.32 6.81 16.68
C ALA A 339 -8.00 7.53 17.01
N VAL A 340 -7.34 8.15 16.03
CA VAL A 340 -6.21 9.05 16.28
C VAL A 340 -6.41 10.27 15.38
N VAL A 341 -6.47 11.45 16.00
CA VAL A 341 -6.84 12.76 15.41
C VAL A 341 -8.36 13.00 15.28
N VAL A 342 -9.07 12.94 16.41
CA VAL A 342 -10.15 13.91 16.68
C VAL A 342 -9.62 14.84 17.76
N VAL A 343 -9.03 15.95 17.33
CA VAL A 343 -8.88 17.13 18.18
C VAL A 343 -10.29 17.71 18.33
N ARG A 344 -10.79 17.68 19.56
CA ARG A 344 -11.65 18.76 20.05
C ARG A 344 -10.76 19.84 20.63
#